data_AF-A0AAD7KE57-F1
#
_entry.id   AF-A0AAD7KE57-F1
#
_cell.length_a   1.000
_cell.length_b   1.000
_cell.length_c   1.000
_cell.angle_alpha   90.00
_cell.angle_beta   90.00
_cell.angle_gamma   90.00
#
_symmetry.space_group_name_H-M   'P 1'
#
loop_
_entity.id
_entity.type
_entity.pdbx_description
1 polymer ?
#
loop_
_entity_poly.entity_id
_entity_poly.type
_entity_poly.pdbx_seq_one_letter_code
_entity_poly.pdbx_strand_id
1 'polypeptide(L)' 'MDDGSETHLKNPGDTVIQKGSMHAWRNPSTEWARWMCVVIAAEPALVDGKLLETETKT' A
#
# COMPACT_ATOMS: atom_id res chain seq x y z
N MET A 1 7.88 -0.32 -2.09
CA MET A 1 7.77 -0.83 -0.72
C MET A 1 8.93 -0.24 0.07
N ASP A 2 9.03 -0.56 1.34
CA ASP A 2 10.04 -0.10 2.30
C ASP A 2 11.48 -0.50 1.91
N ASP A 3 11.66 -1.59 1.16
CA ASP A 3 12.94 -2.01 0.57
C ASP A 3 13.26 -1.34 -0.78
N GLY A 4 12.45 -0.38 -1.22
CA GLY A 4 12.58 0.28 -2.52
C GLY A 4 12.05 -0.53 -3.72
N SER A 5 11.56 -1.75 -3.50
CA SER A 5 10.94 -2.56 -4.57
C SER A 5 9.63 -1.92 -5.06
N GLU A 6 9.26 -2.19 -6.31
CA GLU A 6 7.99 -1.75 -6.87
C GLU A 6 7.33 -2.88 -7.67
N THR A 7 5.99 -2.88 -7.69
CA THR A 7 5.19 -3.81 -8.49
C THR A 7 4.27 -3.00 -9.38
N HIS A 8 4.26 -3.32 -10.67
CA HIS A 8 3.43 -2.61 -11.65
C HIS A 8 2.14 -3.38 -11.92
N LEU A 9 1.02 -2.66 -11.84
CA LEU A 9 -0.28 -3.13 -12.29
C LEU A 9 -0.42 -2.78 -13.77
N LYS A 10 -0.78 -3.76 -14.59
CA LYS A 10 -0.70 -3.66 -16.05
C LYS A 10 -2.07 -3.51 -16.70
N ASN A 11 -3.12 -4.01 -16.06
CA ASN A 11 -4.45 -4.06 -16.63
C ASN A 11 -5.47 -3.34 -15.75
N PRO A 12 -6.50 -2.70 -16.35
CA PRO A 12 -7.69 -2.30 -15.61
C PRO A 12 -8.31 -3.50 -14.90
N GLY A 13 -8.56 -3.37 -13.59
CA GLY A 13 -9.12 -4.44 -12.76
C GLY A 13 -8.09 -5.27 -11.99
N ASP A 14 -6.78 -5.09 -12.26
CA ASP A 14 -5.75 -5.64 -11.38
C ASP A 14 -5.99 -5.15 -9.94
N THR A 15 -5.95 -6.08 -8.98
CA THR A 15 -6.34 -5.81 -7.58
C THR A 15 -5.16 -6.03 -6.66
N VAL A 16 -5.00 -5.14 -5.68
CA VAL A 16 -3.98 -5.24 -4.64
C VAL A 16 -4.64 -5.39 -3.27
N ILE A 17 -4.15 -6.36 -2.49
CA ILE A 17 -4.53 -6.51 -1.08
C ILE A 17 -3.40 -5.95 -0.23
N GLN A 18 -3.65 -4.83 0.42
CA GLN A 18 -2.66 -4.16 1.24
C GLN A 18 -2.94 -4.37 2.73
N LYS A 19 -2.06 -5.13 3.40
CA LYS A 19 -2.22 -5.54 4.79
C LYS A 19 -1.49 -4.62 5.77
N GLY A 20 -1.77 -3.32 5.68
CA GLY A 20 -1.18 -2.31 6.60
C GLY A 20 0.32 -2.08 6.43
N SER A 21 0.92 -2.48 5.31
CA SER A 21 2.33 -2.24 5.00
C SER A 21 2.60 -0.79 4.56
N MET A 22 3.80 -0.28 4.86
CA MET A 22 4.26 1.01 4.34
C MET A 22 4.34 0.97 2.80
N HIS A 23 3.75 1.95 2.12
CA HIS A 23 3.61 1.92 0.67
C HIS A 23 3.39 3.33 0.10
N ALA A 24 3.59 3.45 -1.21
CA ALA A 24 3.24 4.64 -1.98
C ALA A 24 2.72 4.21 -3.36
N TRP A 25 1.84 5.02 -3.93
CA TRP A 25 1.32 4.81 -5.28
C TRP A 25 1.89 5.87 -6.21
N ARG A 26 2.48 5.43 -7.32
CA ARG A 26 2.93 6.30 -8.40
C ARG A 26 2.33 5.79 -9.70
N ASN A 27 1.75 6.69 -10.49
CA ASN A 27 1.43 6.42 -11.89
C ASN A 27 2.66 6.80 -12.74
N PRO A 28 3.42 5.84 -13.29
CA PRO A 28 4.59 6.15 -14.11
C PRO A 28 4.24 6.51 -15.57
N SER A 29 2.96 6.45 -15.96
CA SER A 29 2.52 6.77 -17.32
C SER A 29 2.23 8.26 -17.52
N THR A 30 2.05 8.68 -18.77
CA THR A 30 1.64 10.03 -19.15
C THR A 30 0.12 10.24 -19.12
N GLU A 31 -0.64 9.16 -19.02
CA GLU A 31 -2.10 9.17 -19.03
C GLU A 31 -2.67 9.12 -17.61
N TRP A 32 -3.92 9.55 -17.44
CA TRP A 32 -4.59 9.44 -16.15
C TRP A 32 -4.90 7.97 -15.81
N ALA A 33 -4.78 7.62 -14.52
CA ALA A 33 -5.17 6.31 -14.00
C ALA A 33 -6.32 6.47 -13.00
N ARG A 34 -7.34 5.62 -13.09
CA ARG A 34 -8.39 5.52 -12.06
C ARG A 34 -7.97 4.53 -11.00
N TRP A 35 -7.96 4.97 -9.75
CA TRP A 35 -7.69 4.11 -8.59
C TRP A 35 -8.91 4.11 -7.67
N MET A 36 -9.35 2.93 -7.25
CA MET A 36 -10.40 2.76 -6.24
C MET A 36 -9.79 2.04 -5.05
N CYS A 37 -9.95 2.60 -3.85
CA CYS A 37 -9.50 1.99 -2.62
C CYS A 37 -10.69 1.84 -1.66
N VAL A 38 -10.78 0.69 -1.01
CA VAL A 38 -11.66 0.45 0.12
C VAL A 38 -10.76 0.21 1.32
N VAL A 39 -10.79 1.12 2.29
CA VAL A 39 -10.02 1.01 3.52
C VAL A 39 -10.94 0.48 4.61
N ILE A 40 -10.51 -0.58 5.29
CA ILE A 40 -11.24 -1.24 6.36
C ILE A 40 -10.40 -1.12 7.63
N ALA A 41 -11.04 -0.85 8.77
CA ALA A 41 -10.36 -0.81 10.05
C ALA A 41 -9.73 -2.18 10.38
N ALA A 42 -8.54 -2.17 10.95
CA ALA A 42 -7.80 -3.37 11.35
C ALA A 42 -7.00 -3.09 12.63
N GLU A 43 -6.78 -4.13 13.42
CA GLU A 43 -5.84 -4.07 14.55
C GLU A 43 -4.38 -3.94 14.04
N PRO A 44 -3.46 -3.34 14.82
CA PRO A 44 -2.06 -3.25 14.44
C PRO A 44 -1.43 -4.63 14.19
N ALA A 45 -0.52 -4.70 13.23
CA ALA A 45 0.20 -5.95 12.95
C ALA A 45 1.11 -6.33 14.12
N LEU A 46 1.16 -7.62 14.46
CA LEU A 46 2.10 -8.17 15.44
C LEU A 46 3.34 -8.71 14.72
N VAL A 47 4.50 -8.12 14.99
CA VAL A 47 5.79 -8.53 14.40
C VAL A 47 6.75 -8.83 15.54
N ASP A 48 7.28 -10.05 15.58
CA ASP A 48 8.19 -10.52 16.64
C ASP A 48 7.68 -10.25 18.07
N GLY A 49 6.37 -10.42 18.28
CA GLY A 49 5.70 -10.22 19.57
C GLY A 49 5.46 -8.75 19.95
N LYS A 50 5.70 -7.79 19.05
CA LYS A 50 5.44 -6.36 19.28
C LYS A 50 4.42 -5.83 18.29
N LEU A 51 3.53 -4.95 18.75
CA LEU A 51 2.63 -4.24 17.86
C LEU A 51 3.44 -3.25 17.02
N LEU A 52 3.19 -3.26 15.72
CA LEU A 52 3.78 -2.30 14.80
C LEU A 52 3.13 -0.93 15.01
N GLU A 53 3.92 0.03 15.47
CA GLU A 53 3.46 1.39 15.71
C GLU A 53 3.24 2.15 14.40
N THR A 54 2.31 3.10 14.42
CA THR A 54 2.06 3.96 13.26
C THR A 54 3.13 5.04 13.17
N GLU A 55 3.92 5.01 12.11
CA GLU A 55 4.86 6.08 11.82
C GLU A 55 4.10 7.24 11.14
N THR A 56 3.76 8.28 11.89
CA THR A 56 3.15 9.50 11.34
C THR A 56 4.21 10.60 11.28
N LYS A 57 4.68 10.95 10.08
CA LYS A 57 5.52 12.13 9.91
C LYS A 57 4.60 13.36 9.79
N THR A 58 4.63 14.22 10.81
CA THR A 58 4.08 15.59 10.77
C THR A 58 4.95 16.51 9.92
#